data_AF-A0A8H9LL75-F1
#
_entry.id   AF-A0A8H9LL75-F1
#
_cell.length_a   1.000
_cell.length_b   1.000
_cell.length_c   1.000
_cell.angle_alpha   90.00
_cell.angle_beta   90.00
_cell.angle_gamma   90.00
#
_symmetry.space_group_name_H-M   'P 1'
#
loop_
_entity.id
_entity.type
_entity.pdbx_description
1 polymer ?
#
loop_
_entity_poly.entity_id
_entity_poly.type
_entity_poly.pdbx_seq_one_letter_code
_entity_poly.pdbx_strand_id
1 'polypeptide(L)' 'MGTFRVMRQDDNGNRFLVARGLAEAEARRLAAEFEARGHKQLYWVESEPTDPAP' A
#
# COMPACT_ATOMS: atom_id res chain seq x y z
N MET A 1 -5.41 -9.36 -14.41
CA MET A 1 -5.86 -8.58 -13.24
C MET A 1 -4.62 -8.28 -12.42
N GLY A 2 -4.17 -7.02 -12.40
CA GLY A 2 -3.00 -6.66 -11.60
C GLY A 2 -3.32 -6.76 -10.11
N THR A 3 -2.33 -7.14 -9.31
CA THR A 3 -2.43 -7.06 -7.86
C THR A 3 -1.99 -5.69 -7.39
N PHE A 4 -2.44 -5.31 -6.20
CA PHE A 4 -2.13 -4.04 -5.56
C PHE A 4 -1.42 -4.30 -4.25
N ARG A 5 -0.58 -3.34 -3.87
CA ARG A 5 0.13 -3.32 -2.60
C ARG A 5 -0.15 -2.03 -1.84
N VAL A 6 -0.09 -2.12 -0.52
CA VAL A 6 -0.20 -0.98 0.38
C VAL A 6 1.17 -0.69 0.94
N MET A 7 1.60 0.56 0.76
CA MET A 7 2.85 1.09 1.26
C MET A 7 2.58 2.07 2.40
N ARG A 8 3.51 2.16 3.33
CA ARG A 8 3.53 3.16 4.40
C ARG A 8 4.84 3.92 4.34
N GLN A 9 4.81 5.23 4.57
CA GLN A 9 5.98 6.06 4.84
C GLN A 9 5.85 6.65 6.23
N ASP A 10 6.94 6.61 6.98
CA ASP A 10 7.04 7.34 8.24
C ASP A 10 7.59 8.76 8.08
N ASP A 11 7.51 9.56 9.15
CA ASP A 11 8.03 10.95 9.20
C ASP A 11 9.56 11.02 8.97
N ASN A 12 10.29 9.91 9.14
CA ASN A 12 11.71 9.79 8.78
C ASN A 12 11.93 9.44 7.30
N GLY A 13 10.86 9.29 6.50
CA GLY A 13 10.90 9.00 5.08
C GLY A 13 11.04 7.50 4.75
N ASN A 14 11.10 6.61 5.75
CA ASN A 14 11.27 5.18 5.47
C ASN A 14 9.98 4.58 4.92
N ARG A 15 10.10 3.85 3.81
CA ARG A 15 8.96 3.22 3.13
C ARG A 15 8.91 1.73 3.46
N PHE A 16 7.75 1.26 3.89
CA PHE A 16 7.51 -0.13 4.26
C PHE A 16 6.34 -0.71 3.48
N LEU A 17 6.49 -1.95 3.04
CA LEU A 17 5.40 -2.74 2.49
C LEU A 17 4.50 -3.22 3.62
N VAL A 18 3.24 -2.82 3.61
CA VAL A 18 2.23 -3.23 4.59
C VAL A 18 1.53 -4.52 4.14
N ALA A 19 1.12 -4.56 2.88
CA ALA A 19 0.44 -5.70 2.28
C ALA A 19 0.67 -5.74 0.76
N ARG A 20 0.60 -6.92 0.16
CA ARG A 20 0.73 -7.16 -1.28
C ARG A 20 -0.28 -8.22 -1.74
N GLY A 21 -0.48 -8.36 -3.04
CA GLY A 21 -1.41 -9.36 -3.60
C GLY A 21 -2.88 -9.00 -3.40
N LEU A 22 -3.19 -7.73 -3.09
CA LEU A 22 -4.55 -7.29 -2.81
C LEU A 22 -5.28 -6.88 -4.08
N ALA A 23 -6.60 -6.95 -4.06
CA ALA A 23 -7.42 -6.26 -5.03
C ALA A 23 -7.36 -4.74 -4.78
N GLU A 24 -7.63 -3.92 -5.80
CA GLU A 24 -7.62 -2.46 -5.68
C GLU A 24 -8.49 -1.96 -4.51
N ALA A 25 -9.70 -2.51 -4.39
CA ALA A 25 -10.65 -2.12 -3.36
C ALA A 25 -10.18 -2.50 -1.95
N GLU A 26 -9.60 -3.69 -1.79
CA GLU A 26 -9.00 -4.15 -0.53
C GLU A 26 -7.82 -3.27 -0.12
N ALA A 27 -6.91 -2.98 -1.06
CA ALA A 27 -5.75 -2.12 -0.80
C ALA A 27 -6.17 -0.71 -0.40
N ARG A 28 -7.15 -0.10 -1.08
CA ARG A 28 -7.68 1.22 -0.75
C ARG A 28 -8.34 1.26 0.62
N ARG A 29 -9.17 0.25 0.93
CA ARG A 29 -9.80 0.15 2.24
C ARG A 29 -8.76 0.05 3.34
N LEU A 30 -7.75 -0.80 3.15
CA LEU A 30 -6.67 -1.00 4.11
C LEU A 30 -5.88 0.30 4.34
N ALA A 31 -5.51 1.01 3.27
CA ALA A 31 -4.83 2.31 3.37
C ALA A 31 -5.67 3.33 4.15
N ALA A 32 -6.95 3.49 3.81
CA ALA A 32 -7.86 4.41 4.51
C ALA A 32 -8.06 4.03 5.99
N GLU A 33 -8.18 2.74 6.29
CA GLU A 33 -8.27 2.24 7.66
C GLU A 33 -7.00 2.51 8.48
N PHE A 34 -5.84 2.53 7.84
CA PHE A 34 -4.57 2.86 8.49
C PHE A 34 -4.37 4.37 8.65
N GLU A 35 -4.75 5.18 7.65
CA GLU A 35 -4.75 6.65 7.77
C GLU A 35 -5.71 7.13 8.88
N ALA A 36 -6.87 6.49 9.02
CA ALA A 36 -7.83 6.81 10.07
C ALA A 36 -7.36 6.41 11.48
N ARG A 37 -6.38 5.49 11.59
CA ARG A 37 -5.94 4.91 12.87
C ARG A 37 -4.80 5.65 13.56
N GLY A 38 -4.02 6.51 12.88
CA GLY A 38 -2.84 7.07 13.55
C GLY A 38 -2.08 8.19 12.83
N HIS A 39 -1.60 9.13 13.66
CA HIS A 39 -0.91 10.36 13.29
C HIS A 39 0.35 10.17 12.43
N LYS A 40 0.56 11.12 11.50
CA LYS A 40 1.77 11.42 10.71
C LYS A 40 2.33 10.35 9.74
N GLN A 41 1.79 9.13 9.72
CA GLN A 41 2.22 8.12 8.76
C GLN A 41 1.41 8.25 7.47
N LEU A 42 2.09 8.26 6.32
CA LEU A 42 1.45 8.33 5.00
C LEU A 42 1.24 6.91 4.48
N TYR A 43 0.01 6.55 4.13
CA TYR A 43 -0.31 5.27 3.51
C TYR A 43 -0.80 5.50 2.08
N TRP A 44 -0.35 4.68 1.13
CA TRP A 44 -0.82 4.74 -0.24
C TRP A 44 -0.89 3.37 -0.89
N VAL A 45 -1.76 3.28 -1.90
CA VAL A 45 -1.91 2.09 -2.73
C VAL A 45 -1.05 2.23 -3.97
N GLU A 46 -0.33 1.17 -4.31
CA GLU A 46 0.47 1.09 -5.52
C GLU A 46 0.06 -0.17 -6.30
N SER A 47 -0.02 -0.07 -7.63
CA SER A 47 -0.17 -1.26 -8.47
C SER A 47 1.12 -2.06 -8.35
N GLU A 48 1.01 -3.34 -8.05
CA GLU A 48 2.16 -4.20 -8.21
C GLU A 48 2.46 -4.30 -9.71
N PRO A 49 3.73 -4.14 -10.11
CA PRO A 49 4.11 -4.58 -11.43
C PRO A 49 3.77 -6.08 -11.48
N THR A 50 2.78 -6.42 -12.29
CA THR A 50 2.76 -7.74 -12.91
C THR A 50 4.01 -7.73 -13.77
N ASP A 51 5.12 -8.17 -13.19
CA ASP A 51 6.34 -8.40 -13.92
C ASP A 51 6.23 -9.85 -14.42
N PRO A 52 5.77 -10.11 -15.66
CA PRO A 52 6.21 -11.31 -16.33
C PRO A 52 7.67 -11.03 -16.71
N ALA A 53 8.60 -11.29 -15.79
CA ALA A 53 10.02 -11.29 -16.17
C ALA A 53 10.17 -12.26 -17.36
N PRO A 54 10.79 -11.84 -18.48
CA PRO A 54 10.98 -12.67 -19.68
C PRO A 54 11.91 -13.86 -19.45
#